data_AF-A0A435TZU3-F1
#
_entry.id   AF-A0A435TZU3-F1
#
_cell.length_a   1.000
_cell.length_b   1.000
_cell.length_c   1.000
_cell.angle_alpha   90.00
_cell.angle_beta   90.00
_cell.angle_gamma   90.00
#
_symmetry.space_group_name_H-M   'P 1'
#
loop_
_entity.id
_entity.type
_entity.pdbx_description
1 polymer ?
#
loop_
_entity_poly.entity_id
_entity_poly.type
_entity_poly.pdbx_seq_one_letter_code
_entity_poly.pdbx_strand_id
1 'polypeptide(L)'
;MTASETDGTRDAPPSMSGRRSLATALAPALTVAVSLLGLCLLWNLAAGVWPSRAFPGPGQVWQVLLREAASGDLFYHLGVTLGRVAAAYIVAMIIGSVIGVLLGSYRRVDRFFNPWVILFLNIPALVVIVLGYIWFGLNEAAAIGAVAVNKIPNVVVTMREGART
;
A
#
# COMPACT_ATOMS: atom_id res chain seq x y z
N MET A 1 -39.06 -42.94 54.16
CA MET A 1 -39.01 -42.89 52.68
C MET A 1 -38.07 -41.74 52.33
N THR A 2 -36.75 -41.99 52.37
CA THR A 2 -35.89 -42.25 51.19
C THR A 2 -35.88 -41.02 50.27
N ALA A 3 -34.88 -40.14 50.34
CA ALA A 3 -33.50 -40.27 49.81
C ALA A 3 -33.38 -39.33 48.61
N SER A 4 -32.32 -38.51 48.56
CA SER A 4 -31.55 -38.18 47.34
C SER A 4 -30.69 -36.93 47.60
N GLU A 5 -29.39 -37.19 47.71
CA GLU A 5 -28.26 -36.40 47.21
C GLU A 5 -28.35 -34.86 47.16
N THR A 6 -27.54 -34.23 48.01
CA THR A 6 -26.79 -33.02 47.62
C THR A 6 -25.31 -33.36 47.74
N ASP A 7 -24.84 -34.22 46.83
CA ASP A 7 -23.43 -34.54 46.67
C ASP A 7 -22.74 -33.45 45.83
N GLY A 8 -21.49 -33.19 46.19
CA GLY A 8 -20.72 -32.05 45.72
C GLY A 8 -20.39 -32.15 44.23
N THR A 9 -20.77 -31.13 43.48
CA THR A 9 -20.00 -30.71 42.32
C THR A 9 -19.14 -29.54 42.72
N ARG A 10 -17.92 -29.89 43.14
CA ARG A 10 -16.77 -28.97 43.20
C ARG A 10 -16.65 -28.29 41.84
N ASP A 11 -16.87 -26.98 41.81
CA ASP A 11 -16.39 -26.13 40.73
C ASP A 11 -14.86 -26.20 40.72
N ALA A 12 -14.33 -27.13 39.94
CA ALA A 12 -12.90 -27.18 39.65
C ALA A 12 -12.56 -25.95 38.81
N PRO A 13 -11.59 -25.11 39.23
CA PRO A 13 -11.14 -23.99 38.39
C PRO A 13 -10.58 -24.54 37.08
N PRO A 14 -10.77 -23.84 35.94
CA PRO A 14 -10.24 -24.29 34.65
C PRO A 14 -8.72 -24.42 34.74
N SER A 15 -8.23 -25.64 34.55
CA SER A 15 -6.80 -25.96 34.59
C SER A 15 -6.05 -25.19 33.49
N MET A 16 -4.94 -24.59 33.90
CA MET A 16 -4.07 -23.73 33.12
C MET A 16 -3.50 -24.43 31.88
N SER A 17 -4.08 -24.21 30.70
CA SER A 17 -3.57 -24.68 29.39
C SER A 17 -2.52 -23.75 28.77
N GLY A 18 -1.65 -23.14 29.58
CA GLY A 18 -0.68 -22.12 29.15
C GLY A 18 0.38 -22.59 28.14
N ARG A 19 0.57 -23.91 27.94
CA ARG A 19 1.55 -24.46 26.97
C ARG A 19 1.03 -24.61 25.54
N ARG A 20 -0.28 -24.75 25.33
CA ARG A 20 -0.84 -24.90 23.97
C ARG A 20 -0.95 -23.56 23.23
N SER A 21 -0.96 -22.44 23.96
CA SER A 21 -1.12 -21.08 23.43
C SER A 21 0.08 -20.58 22.63
N LEU A 22 1.31 -20.90 23.04
CA LEU A 22 2.52 -20.47 22.33
C LEU A 22 2.73 -21.20 21.00
N ALA A 23 2.38 -22.49 20.92
CA ALA A 23 2.51 -23.26 19.69
C ALA A 23 1.53 -22.81 18.60
N THR A 24 0.28 -22.49 18.96
CA THR A 24 -0.72 -21.92 18.03
C THR A 24 -0.41 -20.46 17.66
N ALA A 25 0.21 -19.68 18.55
CA ALA A 25 0.62 -18.31 18.26
C ALA A 25 1.83 -18.23 17.31
N LEU A 26 2.74 -19.21 17.35
CA LEU A 26 3.95 -19.26 16.49
C LEU A 26 3.72 -19.97 15.16
N ALA A 27 2.67 -20.79 15.03
CA ALA A 27 2.30 -21.45 13.79
C ALA A 27 2.17 -20.52 12.56
N PRO A 28 1.49 -19.35 12.64
CA PRO A 28 1.39 -18.43 11.50
C PRO A 28 2.75 -17.82 11.14
N ALA A 29 3.56 -17.43 12.14
CA ALA A 29 4.89 -16.87 11.91
C ALA A 29 5.85 -17.88 11.25
N LEU A 30 5.79 -19.15 11.68
CA LEU A 30 6.58 -20.23 11.09
C LEU A 30 6.15 -20.49 9.64
N THR A 31 4.85 -20.46 9.37
CA THR A 31 4.31 -20.65 8.00
C THR A 31 4.83 -19.56 7.06
N VAL A 32 4.81 -18.30 7.51
CA VAL A 32 5.36 -17.17 6.74
C VAL A 32 6.87 -17.33 6.53
N ALA A 33 7.62 -17.66 7.58
CA ALA A 33 9.07 -17.83 7.48
C ALA A 33 9.45 -18.95 6.50
N VAL A 34 8.79 -20.11 6.58
CA VAL A 34 9.02 -21.23 5.64
C VAL A 34 8.67 -20.84 4.22
N SER A 35 7.55 -20.13 4.01
CA SER A 35 7.15 -19.63 2.68
C SER A 35 8.21 -18.69 2.07
N LEU A 36 8.68 -17.71 2.83
CA LEU A 36 9.70 -16.76 2.38
C LEU A 36 11.05 -17.45 2.11
N LEU A 37 11.46 -18.38 2.98
CA LEU A 37 12.68 -19.17 2.76
C LEU A 37 12.55 -20.06 1.52
N GLY A 38 11.39 -20.67 1.31
CA GLY A 38 11.08 -21.45 0.11
C GLY A 38 11.17 -20.59 -1.16
N LEU A 39 10.65 -19.36 -1.13
CA LEU A 39 10.77 -18.40 -2.23
C LEU A 39 12.24 -18.03 -2.50
N CYS A 40 13.01 -17.70 -1.46
CA CYS A 40 14.43 -17.38 -1.60
C CYS A 40 15.23 -18.56 -2.15
N LEU A 41 14.93 -19.78 -1.71
CA LEU A 41 15.56 -20.99 -2.22
C LEU A 41 15.22 -21.22 -3.69
N LEU A 42 13.94 -21.13 -4.06
CA LEU A 42 13.47 -21.25 -5.43
C LEU A 42 14.14 -20.22 -6.34
N TRP A 43 14.20 -18.95 -5.90
CA TRP A 43 14.86 -17.88 -6.63
C TRP A 43 16.36 -18.16 -6.79
N ASN A 44 17.04 -18.58 -5.72
CA ASN A 44 18.46 -18.91 -5.80
C ASN A 44 18.75 -20.08 -6.75
N LEU A 45 17.91 -21.12 -6.74
CA LEU A 45 18.01 -22.25 -7.66
C LEU A 45 17.75 -21.79 -9.10
N ALA A 46 16.71 -21.00 -9.34
CA ALA A 46 16.41 -20.45 -10.67
C ALA A 46 17.55 -19.57 -11.21
N ALA A 47 18.14 -18.74 -10.36
CA ALA A 47 19.29 -17.90 -10.70
C ALA A 47 20.56 -18.73 -11.00
N GLY A 48 20.71 -19.89 -10.34
CA GLY A 48 21.79 -20.84 -10.62
C GLY A 48 21.63 -21.58 -11.95
N VAL A 49 20.39 -21.90 -12.34
CA VAL A 49 20.08 -22.53 -13.64
C VAL A 49 20.21 -21.54 -14.80
N TRP A 50 19.88 -20.27 -14.57
CA TRP A 50 19.97 -19.22 -15.59
C TRP A 50 20.90 -18.07 -15.16
N PRO A 51 22.23 -18.29 -15.14
CA PRO A 51 23.19 -17.26 -14.73
C PRO A 51 23.22 -16.14 -15.76
N SER A 52 22.49 -15.06 -15.48
CA SER A 52 22.41 -13.85 -16.30
C SER A 52 22.55 -12.62 -15.41
N ARG A 53 23.22 -11.58 -15.91
CA ARG A 53 23.27 -10.27 -15.23
C ARG A 53 21.88 -9.65 -15.05
N ALA A 54 20.93 -10.02 -15.91
CA ALA A 54 19.54 -9.55 -15.80
C ALA A 54 18.76 -10.29 -14.70
N PHE A 55 19.26 -11.42 -14.20
CA PHE A 55 18.59 -12.22 -13.17
C PHE A 55 19.58 -12.63 -12.06
N PRO A 56 20.09 -11.68 -11.27
CA PRO A 56 21.01 -11.96 -10.18
C PRO A 56 20.32 -12.76 -9.06
N GLY A 57 21.09 -13.58 -8.36
CA GLY A 57 20.60 -14.32 -7.19
C GLY A 57 20.34 -13.42 -5.98
N PRO A 58 19.57 -13.90 -4.98
CA PRO A 58 19.18 -13.10 -3.81
C PRO A 58 20.39 -12.55 -3.03
N GLY A 59 21.47 -13.31 -2.91
CA GLY A 59 22.69 -12.87 -2.23
C GLY A 59 23.42 -11.72 -2.95
N GLN A 60 23.41 -11.71 -4.29
CA GLN A 60 24.00 -10.63 -5.07
C GLN A 60 23.17 -9.35 -4.96
N VAL A 61 21.84 -9.46 -5.00
CA VAL A 61 20.93 -8.34 -4.77
C VAL A 61 21.14 -7.74 -3.38
N TRP A 62 21.29 -8.58 -2.36
CA TRP A 62 21.56 -8.13 -0.99
C TRP A 62 22.89 -7.35 -0.87
N GLN A 63 23.94 -7.82 -1.54
CA GLN A 63 25.23 -7.12 -1.55
C GLN A 63 25.14 -5.76 -2.24
N VAL A 64 24.46 -5.68 -3.39
CA VAL A 64 24.24 -4.39 -4.09
C VAL A 64 23.42 -3.46 -3.21
N LEU A 65 22.34 -3.95 -2.59
CA LEU A 65 21.52 -3.16 -1.69
C LEU A 65 22.34 -2.54 -0.54
N LEU A 66 23.20 -3.33 0.11
CA LEU A 66 24.08 -2.83 1.18
C LEU A 66 25.12 -1.82 0.68
N ARG A 67 25.69 -2.04 -0.51
CA ARG A 67 26.65 -1.11 -1.12
C ARG A 67 26.00 0.23 -1.45
N GLU A 68 24.85 0.20 -2.12
CA GLU A 68 24.10 1.40 -2.50
C GLU A 68 23.58 2.13 -1.24
N ALA A 69 23.12 1.38 -0.23
CA ALA A 69 22.73 1.95 1.05
C ALA A 69 23.91 2.62 1.78
N ALA A 70 25.09 1.99 1.78
CA ALA A 70 26.29 2.54 2.41
C ALA A 70 26.85 3.76 1.65
N SER A 71 26.73 3.78 0.32
CA SER A 71 27.14 4.91 -0.52
C SER A 71 26.25 6.15 -0.35
N GLY A 72 25.00 5.95 0.09
CA GLY A 72 23.98 7.00 0.19
C GLY A 72 23.13 7.18 -1.06
N ASP A 73 23.56 6.64 -2.21
CA ASP A 73 22.85 6.79 -3.49
C ASP A 73 21.44 6.19 -3.45
N LEU A 74 21.27 5.06 -2.76
CA LEU A 74 19.96 4.43 -2.56
C LEU A 74 18.98 5.41 -1.90
N PHE A 75 19.39 6.05 -0.81
CA PHE A 75 18.54 6.98 -0.06
C PHE A 75 18.32 8.28 -0.82
N TYR A 76 19.32 8.75 -1.58
CA TYR A 76 19.20 9.93 -2.41
C TYR A 76 18.14 9.74 -3.51
N HIS A 77 18.25 8.69 -4.31
CA HIS A 77 17.30 8.41 -5.40
C HIS A 77 15.90 8.07 -4.87
N LEU A 78 15.83 7.32 -3.77
CA LEU A 78 14.57 7.05 -3.08
C LEU A 78 13.94 8.35 -2.58
N GLY A 79 14.73 9.22 -1.94
CA GLY A 79 14.29 10.51 -1.42
C GLY A 79 13.78 11.45 -2.52
N VAL A 80 14.48 11.52 -3.65
CA VAL A 80 14.02 12.30 -4.82
C VAL A 80 12.67 11.76 -5.33
N THR A 81 12.51 10.44 -5.43
CA THR A 81 11.26 9.83 -5.90
C THR A 81 10.12 10.07 -4.92
N LEU A 82 10.36 9.83 -3.62
CA LEU A 82 9.38 10.08 -2.56
C LEU A 82 9.01 11.56 -2.47
N GLY A 83 9.97 12.47 -2.64
CA GLY A 83 9.73 13.91 -2.67
C GLY A 83 8.77 14.32 -3.78
N ARG A 84 8.96 13.77 -5.00
CA ARG A 84 8.03 14.00 -6.13
C ARG A 84 6.63 13.47 -5.83
N VAL A 85 6.53 12.25 -5.29
CA VAL A 85 5.26 11.63 -4.92
C VAL A 85 4.56 12.44 -3.83
N ALA A 86 5.30 12.86 -2.80
CA ALA A 86 4.77 13.69 -1.71
C ALA A 86 4.26 15.03 -2.24
N ALA A 87 5.04 15.72 -3.08
CA ALA A 87 4.61 16.98 -3.70
C ALA A 87 3.33 16.81 -4.53
N ALA A 88 3.27 15.79 -5.38
CA ALA A 88 2.09 15.49 -6.18
C ALA A 88 0.86 15.18 -5.31
N TYR A 89 1.07 14.41 -4.25
CA TYR A 89 0.02 14.03 -3.31
C TYR A 89 -0.49 15.23 -2.52
N ILE A 90 0.37 16.14 -2.04
CA ILE A 90 -0.03 17.36 -1.34
C ILE A 90 -0.90 18.23 -2.26
N VAL A 91 -0.47 18.44 -3.51
CA VAL A 91 -1.24 19.20 -4.50
C VAL A 91 -2.60 18.54 -4.76
N ALA A 92 -2.62 17.23 -4.95
CA ALA A 92 -3.85 16.48 -5.17
C ALA A 92 -4.79 16.53 -3.96
N MET A 93 -4.24 16.45 -2.74
CA MET A 93 -4.99 16.53 -1.49
C MET A 93 -5.64 17.90 -1.32
N ILE A 94 -4.89 18.99 -1.51
CA ILE A 94 -5.43 20.34 -1.37
C ILE A 94 -6.55 20.58 -2.39
N ILE A 95 -6.25 20.37 -3.68
CA ILE A 95 -7.22 20.65 -4.75
C ILE A 95 -8.41 19.70 -4.66
N GLY A 96 -8.15 18.40 -4.49
CA GLY A 96 -9.17 17.37 -4.43
C GLY A 96 -10.07 17.50 -3.20
N SER A 97 -9.54 17.92 -2.05
CA SER A 97 -10.36 18.14 -0.86
C SER A 97 -11.27 19.35 -1.01
N VAL A 98 -10.76 20.47 -1.54
CA VAL A 98 -11.57 21.67 -1.79
C VAL A 98 -12.73 21.34 -2.75
N ILE A 99 -12.43 20.67 -3.87
CA ILE A 99 -13.44 20.26 -4.85
C ILE A 99 -14.40 19.22 -4.24
N GLY A 100 -13.86 18.21 -3.54
CA GLY A 100 -14.66 17.14 -2.93
C GLY A 100 -15.65 17.66 -1.90
N VAL A 101 -15.22 18.54 -0.98
CA VAL A 101 -16.10 19.19 -0.01
C VAL A 101 -17.18 20.01 -0.72
N LEU A 102 -16.81 20.80 -1.74
CA LEU A 102 -17.77 21.60 -2.51
C LEU A 102 -18.85 20.72 -3.18
N LEU A 103 -18.46 19.60 -3.79
CA LEU A 103 -19.39 18.64 -4.39
C LEU A 103 -20.20 17.88 -3.32
N GLY A 104 -19.63 17.64 -2.13
CA GLY A 104 -20.34 17.02 -1.01
C GLY A 104 -21.46 17.91 -0.48
N SER A 105 -21.18 19.21 -0.32
CA SER A 105 -22.10 20.19 0.26
C SER A 105 -23.21 20.63 -0.69
N TYR A 106 -22.97 20.69 -2.01
CA TYR A 106 -23.94 21.24 -2.98
C TYR A 106 -24.42 20.20 -4.01
N ARG A 107 -25.64 19.67 -3.83
CA ARG A 107 -26.26 18.66 -4.73
C ARG A 107 -26.33 19.09 -6.21
N ARG A 108 -26.50 20.38 -6.51
CA ARG A 108 -26.53 20.88 -7.90
C ARG A 108 -25.15 20.83 -8.56
N VAL A 109 -24.12 21.23 -7.82
CA VAL A 109 -22.72 21.22 -8.27
C VAL A 109 -22.26 19.80 -8.49
N ASP A 110 -22.57 18.89 -7.56
CA ASP A 110 -22.27 17.47 -7.74
C ASP A 110 -22.88 16.88 -9.00
N ARG A 111 -24.18 17.09 -9.25
CA ARG A 111 -24.84 16.54 -10.43
C ARG A 111 -24.17 17.00 -11.74
N PHE A 112 -23.69 18.24 -11.78
CA PHE A 112 -22.99 18.79 -12.94
C PHE A 112 -21.56 18.24 -13.09
N PHE A 113 -20.81 18.15 -11.99
CA PHE A 113 -19.40 17.73 -12.03
C PHE A 113 -19.18 16.21 -11.95
N ASN A 114 -20.19 15.43 -11.56
CA ASN A 114 -20.07 13.98 -11.41
C ASN A 114 -19.58 13.26 -12.69
N PRO A 115 -20.08 13.58 -13.90
CA PRO A 115 -19.56 12.98 -15.14
C PRO A 115 -18.07 13.29 -15.36
N TRP A 116 -17.62 14.50 -15.02
CA TRP A 116 -16.23 14.91 -15.15
C TRP A 116 -15.33 14.15 -14.18
N VAL A 117 -15.74 14.01 -12.92
CA VAL A 117 -15.00 13.23 -11.92
C VAL A 117 -14.83 11.78 -12.38
N ILE A 118 -15.91 11.15 -12.87
CA ILE A 118 -15.86 9.79 -13.41
C ILE A 118 -14.94 9.71 -14.62
N LEU A 119 -14.99 10.67 -15.54
CA LEU A 119 -14.11 10.71 -16.69
C LEU A 119 -12.63 10.73 -16.26
N PHE A 120 -12.24 11.65 -15.38
CA PHE A 120 -10.85 11.73 -14.91
C PHE A 120 -10.38 10.51 -14.11
N LEU A 121 -11.29 9.80 -13.42
CA LEU A 121 -10.97 8.53 -12.74
C LEU A 121 -10.60 7.41 -13.72
N ASN A 122 -11.18 7.44 -14.92
CA ASN A 122 -10.97 6.40 -15.93
C ASN A 122 -9.80 6.71 -16.89
N ILE A 123 -9.25 7.92 -16.86
CA ILE A 123 -8.09 8.26 -17.70
C ILE A 123 -6.84 7.56 -17.13
N PRO A 124 -6.14 6.73 -17.93
CA PRO A 124 -4.90 6.09 -17.51
C PRO A 124 -3.83 7.13 -17.17
N ALA A 125 -3.07 6.89 -16.09
CA ALA A 125 -2.00 7.78 -15.67
C ALA A 125 -0.95 8.04 -16.79
N LEU A 126 -0.72 7.03 -17.64
CA LEU A 126 0.20 7.12 -18.79
C LEU A 126 -0.24 8.17 -19.81
N VAL A 127 -1.56 8.35 -20.04
CA VAL A 127 -2.06 9.38 -20.97
C VAL A 127 -1.80 10.77 -20.40
N VAL A 128 -2.09 10.98 -19.12
CA VAL A 128 -1.90 12.28 -18.46
C VAL A 128 -0.43 12.70 -18.44
N ILE A 129 0.49 11.76 -18.16
CA ILE A 129 1.92 12.08 -18.13
C ILE A 129 2.48 12.37 -19.52
N VAL A 130 2.04 11.64 -20.56
CA VAL A 130 2.45 11.92 -21.94
C VAL A 130 1.97 13.31 -22.37
N LEU A 131 0.71 13.67 -22.10
CA LEU A 131 0.20 15.01 -22.39
C LEU A 131 0.94 16.09 -21.58
N GLY A 132 1.23 15.82 -20.31
CA GLY A 132 2.01 16.70 -19.46
C GLY A 132 3.39 17.02 -20.05
N TYR A 133 4.10 16.01 -20.53
CA TYR A 133 5.40 16.21 -21.18
C TYR A 133 5.31 16.91 -22.53
N ILE A 134 4.24 16.71 -23.30
CA ILE A 134 4.03 17.42 -24.57
C ILE A 134 3.79 18.91 -24.32
N TRP A 135 3.03 19.28 -23.29
CA TRP A 135 2.69 20.68 -23.03
C TRP A 135 3.75 21.44 -22.24
N PHE A 136 4.28 20.82 -21.18
CA PHE A 136 5.17 21.48 -20.22
C PHE A 136 6.64 21.09 -20.42
N GLY A 137 6.93 20.15 -21.32
CA GLY A 137 8.27 19.61 -21.56
C GLY A 137 8.66 18.51 -20.57
N LEU A 138 9.82 17.89 -20.82
CA LEU A 138 10.38 16.85 -19.94
C LEU A 138 11.03 17.50 -18.71
N ASN A 139 10.23 17.80 -17.70
CA ASN A 139 10.70 18.31 -16.42
C ASN A 139 9.92 17.74 -15.23
N GLU A 140 10.43 18.01 -14.03
CA GLU A 140 9.87 17.53 -12.78
C GLU A 140 8.46 18.06 -12.51
N ALA A 141 8.20 19.31 -12.88
CA ALA A 141 6.88 19.93 -12.68
C ALA A 141 5.81 19.23 -13.52
N ALA A 142 6.12 18.82 -14.75
CA ALA A 142 5.24 18.07 -15.62
C ALA A 142 4.93 16.68 -15.04
N ALA A 143 5.95 15.98 -14.53
CA ALA A 143 5.78 14.67 -13.90
C ALA A 143 4.91 14.76 -12.63
N ILE A 144 5.22 15.71 -11.74
CA ILE A 144 4.48 15.93 -10.49
C ILE A 144 3.03 16.36 -10.79
N GLY A 145 2.84 17.29 -11.73
CA GLY A 145 1.53 17.79 -12.15
C GLY A 145 0.66 16.69 -12.75
N ALA A 146 1.23 15.85 -13.62
CA ALA A 146 0.51 14.73 -14.23
C ALA A 146 0.06 13.70 -13.18
N VAL A 147 0.92 13.35 -12.23
CA VAL A 147 0.57 12.45 -11.12
C VAL A 147 -0.52 13.10 -10.26
N ALA A 148 -0.39 14.40 -9.93
CA ALA A 148 -1.39 15.12 -9.15
C ALA A 148 -2.75 15.11 -9.84
N VAL A 149 -2.82 15.45 -11.14
CA VAL A 149 -4.06 15.42 -11.93
C VAL A 149 -4.69 14.04 -11.95
N ASN A 150 -3.91 12.96 -12.05
CA ASN A 150 -4.43 11.60 -11.96
C ASN A 150 -4.99 11.26 -10.56
N LYS A 151 -4.44 11.85 -9.49
CA LYS A 151 -4.86 11.57 -8.11
C LYS A 151 -5.97 12.46 -7.58
N ILE A 152 -6.14 13.68 -8.10
CA ILE A 152 -7.21 14.61 -7.72
C ILE A 152 -8.59 13.93 -7.71
N PRO A 153 -9.04 13.21 -8.76
CA PRO A 153 -10.38 12.63 -8.80
C PRO A 153 -10.62 11.60 -7.69
N ASN A 154 -9.59 10.83 -7.32
CA ASN A 154 -9.67 9.87 -6.21
C ASN A 154 -9.89 10.61 -4.88
N VAL A 155 -9.11 11.66 -4.61
CA VAL A 155 -9.28 12.50 -3.42
C VAL A 155 -10.66 13.16 -3.39
N VAL A 156 -11.12 13.68 -4.53
CA VAL A 156 -12.45 14.31 -4.67
C VAL A 156 -13.55 13.35 -4.24
N VAL A 157 -13.53 12.10 -4.71
CA VAL A 157 -14.55 11.11 -4.35
C VAL A 157 -14.54 10.82 -2.85
N THR A 158 -13.37 10.55 -2.27
CA THR A 158 -13.24 10.28 -0.83
C THR A 158 -13.74 11.46 0.01
N MET A 159 -13.36 12.69 -0.32
CA MET A 159 -13.78 13.88 0.44
C MET A 159 -15.25 14.23 0.23
N ARG A 160 -15.78 13.99 -0.98
CA ARG A 160 -17.20 14.17 -1.28
C ARG A 160 -18.08 13.24 -0.47
N GLU A 161 -17.69 11.99 -0.31
CA GLU A 161 -18.42 11.01 0.51
C GLU A 161 -18.37 11.38 1.99
N GLY A 162 -17.22 11.80 2.49
CA GLY A 162 -17.07 12.29 3.86
C GLY A 162 -17.95 13.52 4.16
N ALA A 163 -18.01 14.49 3.24
CA ALA A 163 -18.82 15.71 3.41
C ALA A 163 -20.34 15.51 3.29
N ARG A 164 -20.80 14.31 2.89
CA ARG A 164 -22.23 13.96 2.79
C ARG A 164 -22.79 13.28 4.05
N THR A 165 -21.91 12.89 4.97
CA THR A 165 -22.28 12.29 6.27
C THR A 165 -22.58 13.39 7.26
#